data_AF-A0A952YVG4-F1
#
_entry.id   AF-A0A952YVG4-F1
#
_cell.length_a   1.000
_cell.length_b   1.000
_cell.length_c   1.000
_cell.angle_alpha   90.00
_cell.angle_beta   90.00
_cell.angle_gamma   90.00
#
_symmetry.space_group_name_H-M   'P 1'
#
loop_
_entity.id
_entity.type
_entity.pdbx_description
1 polymer ?
#
loop_
_entity_poly.entity_id
_entity_poly.type
_entity_poly.pdbx_seq_one_letter_code
_entity_poly.pdbx_strand_id
1 'polypeptide(L)'
;MKRFLLLSVLTGIYVLFISAAFANDFDINTKFASPGKICFSQTNLYAETDNYKSVMLNHYLIVRKEDHYKTGDVFVGFRLKSQPDVLWLYNGGVSWIKQEKGKVPEFFYNFAQIPLGQLQPVTPTSIFYHPINVSPYVGDGELWVGYGLRSESETAQVSFDEMLSSNRFDLIWEIGNSLLQPRNISGPPIICLTTTEMTEYFPVLETSDTKN
;
A
#
# COMPACT_ATOMS: atom_id res chain seq x y z
N MET A 1 50.66 12.95 51.13
CA MET A 1 51.16 13.49 49.85
C MET A 1 50.78 12.48 48.77
N LYS A 2 49.62 12.65 48.13
CA LYS A 2 49.44 13.44 46.89
C LYS A 2 50.45 13.04 45.81
N ARG A 3 50.15 12.00 45.01
CA ARG A 3 50.46 11.92 43.56
C ARG A 3 50.27 10.55 42.85
N PHE A 4 49.73 9.52 43.48
CA PHE A 4 49.67 8.18 42.84
C PHE A 4 48.28 7.62 42.48
N LEU A 5 47.24 8.45 42.43
CA LEU A 5 45.86 8.00 42.16
C LEU A 5 45.16 8.75 41.00
N LEU A 6 45.92 9.38 40.10
CA LEU A 6 45.36 10.26 39.06
C LEU A 6 45.74 9.89 37.62
N LEU A 7 46.31 8.70 37.39
CA LEU A 7 46.79 8.27 36.07
C LEU A 7 46.10 7.02 35.50
N SER A 8 45.22 6.36 36.24
CA SER A 8 44.53 5.14 35.79
C SER A 8 43.05 5.33 35.45
N VAL A 9 42.53 6.57 35.47
CA VAL A 9 41.13 6.86 35.12
C VAL A 9 40.99 7.61 33.78
N LEU A 10 42.10 8.11 33.18
CA LEU A 10 42.04 8.87 31.93
C LEU A 10 42.32 8.07 30.65
N THR A 11 42.66 6.79 30.74
CA THR A 11 42.88 5.90 29.58
C THR A 11 41.77 4.86 29.41
N GLY A 12 40.60 5.10 30.01
CA GLY A 12 39.42 4.23 29.88
C GLY A 12 38.20 4.88 29.22
N ILE A 13 38.25 6.17 28.87
CA ILE A 13 37.10 6.94 28.34
C ILE A 13 37.31 7.40 26.88
N TYR A 14 38.50 7.19 26.30
CA TYR A 14 38.77 7.59 24.91
C TYR A 14 38.55 6.49 23.85
N VAL A 15 38.17 5.27 24.25
CA VAL A 15 37.93 4.15 23.30
C VAL A 15 36.46 3.71 23.29
N LEU A 16 35.54 4.48 23.90
CA LEU A 16 34.10 4.20 23.85
C LEU A 16 33.30 5.14 22.94
N PHE A 17 33.97 5.97 22.11
CA PHE A 17 33.31 6.97 21.27
C PHE A 17 33.49 6.80 19.75
N ILE A 18 34.06 5.70 19.27
CA ILE A 18 34.18 5.46 17.81
C ILE A 18 33.56 4.09 17.47
N SER A 19 32.26 3.98 17.70
CA SER A 19 31.43 2.98 17.00
C SER A 19 30.00 3.51 16.83
N ALA A 20 29.85 4.81 16.62
CA ALA A 20 28.71 5.27 15.84
C ALA A 20 29.05 4.91 14.39
N ALA A 21 28.86 3.64 14.03
CA ALA A 21 28.74 3.26 12.64
C ALA A 21 27.49 3.98 12.16
N PHE A 22 27.67 5.14 11.54
CA PHE A 22 26.66 5.75 10.70
C PHE A 22 26.45 4.78 9.54
N ALA A 23 25.50 3.86 9.71
CA ALA A 23 24.87 3.17 8.61
C ALA A 23 24.09 4.23 7.84
N ASN A 24 24.80 4.94 6.95
CA ASN A 24 24.16 5.87 6.05
C ASN A 24 23.52 5.02 4.96
N ASP A 25 22.19 4.97 4.96
CA ASP A 25 21.45 4.68 3.74
C ASP A 25 22.03 5.56 2.62
N PHE A 26 22.25 4.98 1.45
CA PHE A 26 22.74 5.73 0.31
C PHE A 26 21.85 5.49 -0.89
N ASP A 27 21.64 6.57 -1.64
CA ASP A 27 20.81 6.60 -2.83
C ASP A 27 21.69 6.70 -4.07
N ILE A 28 21.45 5.82 -5.04
CA ILE A 28 22.04 5.97 -6.38
C ILE A 28 21.00 6.59 -7.29
N ASN A 29 21.27 7.81 -7.75
CA ASN A 29 20.42 8.51 -8.71
C ASN A 29 20.98 8.33 -10.12
N THR A 30 20.21 7.65 -10.98
CA THR A 30 20.54 7.43 -12.38
C THR A 30 19.62 8.28 -13.26
N LYS A 31 20.20 9.22 -14.01
CA LYS A 31 19.50 9.94 -15.08
C LYS A 31 19.60 9.18 -16.38
N PHE A 32 18.49 9.02 -17.08
CA PHE A 32 18.48 8.30 -18.35
C PHE A 32 18.93 9.19 -19.50
N ALA A 33 19.62 8.60 -20.48
CA ALA A 33 20.07 9.31 -21.68
C ALA A 33 18.88 9.77 -22.57
N SER A 34 17.73 9.10 -22.43
CA SER A 34 16.45 9.43 -23.07
C SER A 34 15.31 8.96 -22.17
N PRO A 35 14.09 9.53 -22.27
CA PRO A 35 12.95 9.06 -21.48
C PRO A 35 12.73 7.54 -21.67
N GLY A 36 12.75 6.81 -20.56
CA GLY A 36 12.38 5.40 -20.49
C GLY A 36 10.87 5.24 -20.37
N LYS A 37 10.39 4.01 -20.61
CA LYS A 37 8.98 3.65 -20.45
C LYS A 37 8.87 2.34 -19.68
N ILE A 38 8.12 2.34 -18.59
CA ILE A 38 7.82 1.15 -17.79
C ILE A 38 6.30 0.95 -17.82
N CYS A 39 5.86 -0.23 -18.23
CA CYS A 39 4.44 -0.56 -18.30
C CYS A 39 4.09 -1.75 -17.41
N PHE A 40 2.93 -1.68 -16.75
CA PHE A 40 2.41 -2.73 -15.88
C PHE A 40 0.88 -2.73 -15.92
N SER A 41 0.29 -3.91 -15.70
CA SER A 41 -1.16 -4.03 -15.57
C SER A 41 -1.65 -3.26 -14.34
N GLN A 42 -2.71 -2.49 -14.48
CA GLN A 42 -3.31 -1.74 -13.38
C GLN A 42 -3.87 -2.66 -12.31
N THR A 43 -4.49 -3.76 -12.69
CA THR A 43 -5.01 -4.78 -11.76
C THR A 43 -4.39 -6.11 -12.11
N ASN A 44 -3.97 -6.87 -11.12
CA ASN A 44 -3.54 -8.24 -11.28
C ASN A 44 -4.26 -9.12 -10.26
N LEU A 45 -4.88 -10.19 -10.74
CA LEU A 45 -5.54 -11.20 -9.93
C LEU A 45 -4.65 -12.44 -9.87
N TYR A 46 -4.40 -12.93 -8.68
CA TYR A 46 -3.62 -14.15 -8.44
C TYR A 46 -4.44 -15.10 -7.58
N ALA A 47 -4.20 -16.40 -7.70
CA ALA A 47 -4.84 -17.39 -6.87
C ALA A 47 -3.78 -18.25 -6.19
N GLU A 48 -4.08 -18.68 -4.96
CA GLU A 48 -3.20 -19.60 -4.22
C GLU A 48 -3.12 -20.98 -4.91
N THR A 49 -4.18 -21.36 -5.63
CA THR A 49 -4.24 -22.59 -6.41
C THR A 49 -4.90 -22.33 -7.77
N ASP A 50 -4.70 -23.24 -8.74
CA ASP A 50 -5.21 -23.11 -10.12
C ASP A 50 -6.74 -23.04 -10.26
N ASN A 51 -7.49 -23.12 -9.16
CA ASN A 51 -8.96 -23.13 -9.17
C ASN A 51 -9.61 -21.77 -8.88
N TYR A 52 -8.82 -20.71 -8.65
CA TYR A 52 -9.30 -19.33 -8.38
C TYR A 52 -10.40 -19.21 -7.30
N LYS A 53 -10.51 -20.20 -6.40
CA LYS A 53 -11.46 -20.15 -5.29
C LYS A 53 -11.04 -19.13 -4.25
N SER A 54 -9.73 -19.03 -4.02
CA SER A 54 -9.09 -18.10 -3.10
C SER A 54 -8.21 -17.16 -3.92
N VAL A 55 -8.57 -15.88 -3.97
CA VAL A 55 -7.89 -14.89 -4.81
C VAL A 55 -7.20 -13.81 -3.98
N MET A 56 -6.02 -13.43 -4.44
CA MET A 56 -5.31 -12.21 -4.06
C MET A 56 -5.43 -11.20 -5.20
N LEU A 57 -5.36 -9.93 -4.86
CA LEU A 57 -5.48 -8.86 -5.84
C LEU A 57 -4.45 -7.78 -5.56
N ASN A 58 -3.75 -7.35 -6.60
CA ASN A 58 -2.97 -6.12 -6.60
C ASN A 58 -3.61 -5.13 -7.56
N HIS A 59 -3.77 -3.88 -7.14
CA HIS A 59 -4.28 -2.80 -7.97
C HIS A 59 -3.46 -1.53 -7.78
N TYR A 60 -3.20 -0.83 -8.87
CA TYR A 60 -2.54 0.46 -8.87
C TYR A 60 -3.60 1.55 -9.06
N LEU A 61 -4.00 2.19 -7.96
CA LEU A 61 -4.96 3.28 -8.00
C LEU A 61 -4.28 4.51 -8.63
N ILE A 62 -4.88 5.02 -9.71
CA ILE A 62 -4.44 6.25 -10.35
C ILE A 62 -5.20 7.43 -9.75
N VAL A 63 -4.51 8.24 -8.97
CA VAL A 63 -5.09 9.43 -8.35
C VAL A 63 -5.20 10.54 -9.39
N ARG A 64 -6.32 11.28 -9.39
CA ARG A 64 -6.49 12.41 -10.31
C ARG A 64 -5.44 13.48 -10.06
N LYS A 65 -5.01 14.17 -11.12
CA LYS A 65 -3.88 15.11 -11.07
C LYS A 65 -4.06 16.21 -10.02
N GLU A 66 -5.28 16.72 -9.89
CA GLU A 66 -5.66 17.74 -8.93
C GLU A 66 -5.52 17.29 -7.48
N ASP A 67 -5.44 15.99 -7.21
CA ASP A 67 -5.42 15.38 -5.88
C ASP A 67 -4.07 14.79 -5.50
N HIS A 68 -3.07 14.88 -6.38
CA HIS A 68 -1.71 14.41 -6.10
C HIS A 68 -1.15 15.09 -4.84
N TYR A 69 -0.62 14.27 -3.94
CA TYR A 69 0.01 14.67 -2.68
C TYR A 69 -0.92 15.34 -1.65
N LYS A 70 -2.24 15.33 -1.89
CA LYS A 70 -3.21 15.75 -0.87
C LYS A 70 -3.36 14.68 0.20
N THR A 71 -3.78 15.13 1.38
CA THR A 71 -4.17 14.24 2.47
C THR A 71 -5.47 13.51 2.11
N GLY A 72 -5.46 12.19 2.28
CA GLY A 72 -6.56 11.33 1.89
C GLY A 72 -6.34 9.87 2.28
N ASP A 73 -7.36 9.06 2.05
CA ASP A 73 -7.31 7.62 2.32
C ASP A 73 -7.78 6.85 1.10
N VAL A 74 -7.24 5.65 0.96
CA VAL A 74 -7.63 4.70 -0.08
C VAL A 74 -8.51 3.63 0.54
N PHE A 75 -9.57 3.25 -0.17
CA PHE A 75 -10.55 2.28 0.27
C PHE A 75 -10.67 1.17 -0.76
N VAL A 76 -10.72 -0.07 -0.30
CA VAL A 76 -11.12 -1.22 -1.11
C VAL A 76 -12.38 -1.78 -0.48
N GLY A 77 -13.41 -1.95 -1.31
CA GLY A 77 -14.66 -2.52 -0.89
C GLY A 77 -15.05 -3.75 -1.67
N PHE A 78 -15.85 -4.58 -1.02
CA PHE A 78 -16.55 -5.71 -1.58
C PHE A 78 -18.04 -5.43 -1.49
N ARG A 79 -18.78 -5.79 -2.54
CA ARG A 79 -20.23 -5.63 -2.64
C ARG A 79 -20.83 -6.82 -3.35
N LEU A 80 -22.11 -7.10 -3.07
CA LEU A 80 -22.91 -8.05 -3.84
C LEU A 80 -23.86 -7.27 -4.76
N LYS A 81 -23.99 -7.66 -6.04
CA LYS A 81 -24.96 -7.09 -6.98
C LYS A 81 -26.38 -7.24 -6.47
N SER A 82 -26.67 -8.35 -5.78
CA SER A 82 -27.94 -8.62 -5.11
C SER A 82 -28.22 -7.71 -3.91
N GLN A 83 -27.20 -7.07 -3.33
CA GLN A 83 -27.29 -6.17 -2.17
C GLN A 83 -26.42 -4.92 -2.38
N PRO A 84 -26.80 -4.04 -3.33
CA PRO A 84 -25.95 -2.92 -3.76
C PRO A 84 -25.74 -1.86 -2.66
N ASP A 85 -26.58 -1.85 -1.63
CA ASP A 85 -26.49 -0.92 -0.49
C ASP A 85 -25.59 -1.45 0.64
N VAL A 86 -25.11 -2.70 0.54
CA VAL A 86 -24.25 -3.31 1.55
C VAL A 86 -22.81 -3.35 1.04
N LEU A 87 -21.95 -2.59 1.71
CA LEU A 87 -20.53 -2.53 1.42
C LEU A 87 -19.73 -3.14 2.56
N TRP A 88 -18.70 -3.92 2.24
CA TRP A 88 -17.69 -4.38 3.19
C TRP A 88 -16.35 -3.76 2.81
N LEU A 89 -15.65 -3.17 3.77
CA LEU A 89 -14.35 -2.53 3.56
C LEU A 89 -13.23 -3.42 4.06
N TYR A 90 -12.17 -3.55 3.28
CA TYR A 90 -10.96 -4.27 3.70
C TYR A 90 -10.11 -3.38 4.60
N ASN A 91 -9.67 -3.90 5.74
CA ASN A 91 -8.89 -3.14 6.73
C ASN A 91 -7.37 -3.24 6.56
N GLY A 92 -6.89 -3.62 5.36
CA GLY A 92 -5.46 -3.62 5.06
C GLY A 92 -4.64 -4.75 5.68
N GLY A 93 -5.26 -5.78 6.29
CA GLY A 93 -4.45 -6.90 6.76
C GLY A 93 -5.17 -8.10 7.37
N VAL A 94 -6.40 -7.99 7.87
CA VAL A 94 -6.98 -9.06 8.72
C VAL A 94 -8.41 -9.42 8.35
N SER A 95 -9.25 -8.47 7.97
CA SER A 95 -10.68 -8.74 7.81
C SER A 95 -11.41 -7.76 6.90
N TRP A 96 -12.61 -8.18 6.52
CA TRP A 96 -13.62 -7.36 5.86
C TRP A 96 -14.60 -6.87 6.92
N ILE A 97 -14.75 -5.56 7.04
CA ILE A 97 -15.64 -4.92 8.00
C ILE A 97 -16.86 -4.44 7.24
N LYS A 98 -18.06 -4.88 7.64
CA LYS A 98 -19.30 -4.33 7.09
C LYS A 98 -19.32 -2.83 7.37
N GLN A 99 -19.46 -2.03 6.33
CA GLN A 99 -19.53 -0.59 6.43
C GLN A 99 -20.81 -0.22 7.18
N GLU A 100 -20.63 0.52 8.27
CA GLU A 100 -21.69 1.13 9.05
C GLU A 100 -21.25 2.57 9.36
N LYS A 101 -22.21 3.46 9.59
CA LYS A 101 -21.90 4.86 9.90
C LYS A 101 -20.96 4.95 11.12
N GLY A 102 -19.81 5.58 10.96
CA GLY A 102 -18.80 5.72 12.00
C GLY A 102 -17.89 4.49 12.17
N LYS A 103 -18.00 3.48 11.29
CA LYS A 103 -17.16 2.28 11.27
C LYS A 103 -16.48 2.13 9.91
N VAL A 104 -15.70 3.14 9.54
CA VAL A 104 -14.77 3.05 8.41
C VAL A 104 -13.41 2.66 8.98
N PRO A 105 -12.76 1.59 8.48
CA PRO A 105 -11.43 1.21 8.94
C PRO A 105 -10.48 2.38 8.72
N GLU A 106 -9.81 2.80 9.78
CA GLU A 106 -8.66 3.67 9.68
C GLU A 106 -7.55 2.84 9.04
N PHE A 107 -7.36 3.06 7.74
CA PHE A 107 -6.13 2.79 7.01
C PHE A 107 -5.99 1.48 6.21
N PHE A 108 -5.41 1.66 5.02
CA PHE A 108 -4.71 0.62 4.26
C PHE A 108 -3.23 0.66 4.65
N TYR A 109 -2.66 -0.48 5.06
CA TYR A 109 -1.23 -0.60 5.28
C TYR A 109 -0.49 -0.27 3.97
N ASN A 110 0.09 0.94 3.88
CA ASN A 110 0.82 1.38 2.70
C ASN A 110 2.21 0.75 2.77
N PHE A 111 2.49 -0.20 1.88
CA PHE A 111 3.70 -1.04 1.91
C PHE A 111 5.00 -0.33 1.49
N ALA A 112 5.01 0.98 1.44
CA ALA A 112 6.19 1.76 1.07
C ALA A 112 6.30 2.98 1.96
N GLN A 113 7.51 3.51 2.07
CA GLN A 113 7.97 4.69 2.82
C GLN A 113 7.31 6.02 2.36
N ILE A 114 6.04 5.97 1.99
CA ILE A 114 5.18 7.08 1.61
C ILE A 114 4.69 7.73 2.92
N PRO A 115 4.72 9.07 3.03
CA PRO A 115 4.13 9.76 4.17
C PRO A 115 2.70 9.27 4.40
N LEU A 116 2.44 8.76 5.61
CA LEU A 116 1.12 8.23 5.97
C LEU A 116 0.04 9.26 5.66
N GLY A 117 -0.98 8.85 4.91
CA GLY A 117 -2.14 9.67 4.59
C GLY A 117 -1.97 10.64 3.42
N GLN A 118 -0.84 10.63 2.69
CA GLN A 118 -0.71 11.40 1.45
C GLN A 118 -0.91 10.54 0.21
N LEU A 119 -1.82 10.95 -0.66
CA LEU A 119 -2.12 10.26 -1.91
C LEU A 119 -0.98 10.44 -2.92
N GLN A 120 -0.43 9.34 -3.41
CA GLN A 120 0.57 9.36 -4.48
C GLN A 120 -0.11 9.31 -5.86
N PRO A 121 0.51 9.84 -6.93
CA PRO A 121 -0.03 9.75 -8.29
C PRO A 121 -0.42 8.32 -8.69
N VAL A 122 0.37 7.34 -8.24
CA VAL A 122 0.08 5.91 -8.32
C VAL A 122 0.15 5.35 -6.91
N THR A 123 -0.98 4.93 -6.35
CA THR A 123 -1.04 4.35 -5.02
C THR A 123 -1.28 2.84 -5.12
N PRO A 124 -0.33 1.98 -4.72
CA PRO A 124 -0.53 0.54 -4.74
C PRO A 124 -1.53 0.12 -3.65
N THR A 125 -2.49 -0.72 -4.02
CA THR A 125 -3.42 -1.39 -3.11
C THR A 125 -3.34 -2.89 -3.32
N SER A 126 -3.39 -3.64 -2.22
CA SER A 126 -3.28 -5.09 -2.29
C SER A 126 -4.16 -5.79 -1.26
N ILE A 127 -4.69 -6.94 -1.66
CA ILE A 127 -5.35 -7.92 -0.81
C ILE A 127 -4.45 -9.16 -0.87
N PHE A 128 -3.49 -9.27 0.06
CA PHE A 128 -2.41 -10.28 -0.01
C PHE A 128 -2.45 -11.28 1.15
N TYR A 129 -2.51 -10.81 2.41
CA TYR A 129 -2.35 -11.68 3.58
C TYR A 129 -3.50 -12.66 3.81
N HIS A 130 -4.69 -12.35 3.28
CA HIS A 130 -5.86 -13.20 3.40
C HIS A 130 -6.59 -13.26 2.05
N PRO A 131 -6.26 -14.27 1.22
CA PRO A 131 -7.00 -14.52 -0.02
C PRO A 131 -8.49 -14.57 0.25
N ILE A 132 -9.27 -13.93 -0.61
CA ILE A 132 -10.73 -13.93 -0.50
C ILE A 132 -11.24 -15.25 -1.09
N ASN A 133 -11.99 -16.03 -0.31
CA ASN A 133 -12.76 -17.12 -0.89
C ASN A 133 -13.95 -16.55 -1.67
N VAL A 134 -13.85 -16.55 -2.99
CA VAL A 134 -14.83 -15.96 -3.92
C VAL A 134 -15.87 -16.95 -4.41
N SER A 135 -15.71 -18.23 -4.11
CA SER A 135 -16.63 -19.30 -4.54
C SER A 135 -18.10 -19.03 -4.19
N PRO A 136 -18.45 -18.48 -3.01
CA PRO A 136 -19.83 -18.19 -2.66
C PRO A 136 -20.44 -17.01 -3.44
N TYR A 137 -19.62 -16.21 -4.13
CA TYR A 137 -20.01 -14.93 -4.72
C TYR A 137 -19.94 -14.94 -6.25
N VAL A 138 -19.82 -16.11 -6.86
CA VAL A 138 -19.80 -16.29 -8.33
C VAL A 138 -21.06 -15.69 -8.95
N GLY A 139 -20.89 -14.79 -9.90
CA GLY A 139 -21.97 -14.07 -10.60
C GLY A 139 -22.57 -12.90 -9.83
N ASP A 140 -22.19 -12.68 -8.57
CA ASP A 140 -22.81 -11.68 -7.69
C ASP A 140 -21.81 -10.71 -7.05
N GLY A 141 -20.59 -11.15 -6.75
CA GLY A 141 -19.63 -10.32 -6.03
C GLY A 141 -18.85 -9.35 -6.92
N GLU A 142 -18.51 -8.21 -6.34
CA GLU A 142 -17.79 -7.11 -6.98
C GLU A 142 -16.71 -6.58 -6.03
N LEU A 143 -15.55 -6.23 -6.58
CA LEU A 143 -14.51 -5.49 -5.88
C LEU A 143 -14.38 -4.07 -6.45
N TRP A 144 -14.32 -3.13 -5.53
CA TRP A 144 -14.30 -1.70 -5.79
C TRP A 144 -13.11 -1.06 -5.11
N VAL A 145 -12.50 -0.05 -5.74
CA VAL A 145 -11.39 0.72 -5.17
C VAL A 145 -11.61 2.19 -5.40
N GLY A 146 -11.25 3.01 -4.42
CA GLY A 146 -11.35 4.45 -4.55
C GLY A 146 -10.54 5.19 -3.51
N TYR A 147 -10.57 6.52 -3.61
CA TYR A 147 -9.92 7.39 -2.64
C TYR A 147 -10.77 8.59 -2.26
N GLY A 148 -10.62 8.97 -0.99
CA GLY A 148 -11.21 10.13 -0.38
C GLY A 148 -10.15 11.17 0.00
N LEU A 149 -10.58 12.41 0.11
CA LEU A 149 -9.79 13.53 0.61
C LEU A 149 -10.29 13.94 1.98
N ARG A 150 -9.36 14.38 2.81
CA ARG A 150 -9.66 14.99 4.11
C ARG A 150 -8.51 15.88 4.57
N SER A 151 -8.77 16.74 5.54
CA SER A 151 -7.72 17.40 6.30
C SER A 151 -7.04 16.43 7.28
N GLU A 152 -5.85 16.78 7.75
CA GLU A 152 -5.06 15.94 8.65
C GLU A 152 -5.75 15.64 9.99
N SER A 153 -6.61 16.56 10.45
CA SER A 153 -7.37 16.43 11.71
C SER A 153 -8.67 15.64 11.56
N GLU A 154 -9.12 15.36 10.34
CA GLU A 154 -10.36 14.65 10.06
C GLU A 154 -10.15 13.13 10.05
N THR A 155 -11.23 12.39 10.29
CA THR A 155 -11.22 10.93 10.34
C THR A 155 -11.34 10.31 8.95
N ALA A 156 -10.99 9.03 8.83
CA ALA A 156 -11.20 8.27 7.59
C ALA A 156 -12.66 8.23 7.14
N GLN A 157 -13.63 8.40 8.04
CA GLN A 157 -15.05 8.52 7.68
C GLN A 157 -15.32 9.73 6.79
N VAL A 158 -14.68 10.88 7.06
CA VAL A 158 -14.86 12.09 6.24
C VAL A 158 -14.36 11.86 4.82
N SER A 159 -13.17 11.26 4.71
CA SER A 159 -12.56 10.85 3.45
C SER A 159 -13.46 9.86 2.69
N PHE A 160 -14.00 8.86 3.38
CA PHE A 160 -14.93 7.90 2.78
C PHE A 160 -16.21 8.54 2.25
N ASP A 161 -16.84 9.42 3.02
CA ASP A 161 -18.05 10.13 2.60
C ASP A 161 -17.76 11.05 1.40
N GLU A 162 -16.61 11.73 1.41
CA GLU A 162 -16.17 12.58 0.31
C GLU A 162 -15.90 11.76 -0.96
N MET A 163 -15.23 10.60 -0.87
CA MET A 163 -15.03 9.67 -1.99
C MET A 163 -16.35 9.31 -2.68
N LEU A 164 -17.36 8.95 -1.90
CA LEU A 164 -18.68 8.59 -2.42
C LEU A 164 -19.35 9.80 -3.09
N SER A 165 -19.30 10.97 -2.46
CA SER A 165 -19.90 12.19 -3.03
C SER A 165 -19.21 12.69 -4.31
N SER A 166 -17.90 12.45 -4.43
CA SER A 166 -17.06 12.82 -5.58
C SER A 166 -17.06 11.76 -6.69
N ASN A 167 -17.81 10.67 -6.52
CA ASN A 167 -17.88 9.54 -7.45
C ASN A 167 -16.48 9.02 -7.84
N ARG A 168 -15.65 8.74 -6.82
CA ARG A 168 -14.28 8.22 -6.98
C ARG A 168 -14.12 6.81 -6.43
N PHE A 169 -15.19 6.02 -6.50
CA PHE A 169 -15.20 4.62 -6.10
C PHE A 169 -15.56 3.77 -7.31
N ASP A 170 -14.55 3.10 -7.86
CA ASP A 170 -14.63 2.47 -9.17
C ASP A 170 -14.62 0.94 -9.03
N LEU A 171 -15.43 0.29 -9.86
CA LEU A 171 -15.43 -1.17 -10.00
C LEU A 171 -14.13 -1.62 -10.67
N ILE A 172 -13.37 -2.47 -10.00
CA ILE A 172 -12.10 -3.00 -10.54
C ILE A 172 -12.19 -4.47 -10.94
N TRP A 173 -13.16 -5.21 -10.40
CA TRP A 173 -13.35 -6.62 -10.74
C TRP A 173 -14.75 -7.10 -10.42
N GLU A 174 -15.35 -7.85 -11.35
CA GLU A 174 -16.56 -8.62 -11.12
C GLU A 174 -16.21 -10.11 -11.03
N ILE A 175 -16.74 -10.78 -10.02
CA ILE A 175 -16.65 -12.23 -9.89
C ILE A 175 -17.62 -12.82 -10.91
N GLY A 176 -17.10 -13.14 -12.09
CA GLY A 176 -17.91 -13.68 -13.19
C GLY A 176 -18.56 -15.02 -12.88
N ASN A 177 -19.36 -15.53 -13.83
CA ASN A 177 -20.12 -16.79 -13.68
C ASN A 177 -19.24 -18.05 -13.69
N SER A 178 -17.93 -17.92 -13.89
CA SER A 178 -16.98 -19.04 -13.90
C SER A 178 -15.65 -18.61 -13.31
N LEU A 179 -15.12 -19.46 -12.41
CA LEU A 179 -13.78 -19.30 -11.83
C LEU A 179 -12.68 -19.89 -12.72
N LEU A 180 -13.03 -20.73 -13.69
CA LEU A 180 -12.06 -21.43 -14.57
C LEU A 180 -11.52 -20.55 -15.68
N GLN A 181 -12.17 -19.42 -15.92
CA GLN A 181 -11.76 -18.42 -16.88
C GLN A 181 -12.22 -17.08 -16.31
N PRO A 182 -11.33 -16.22 -15.77
CA PRO A 182 -11.64 -14.81 -15.62
C PRO A 182 -11.76 -14.14 -17.02
N ARG A 183 -12.58 -14.70 -17.91
CA ARG A 183 -12.93 -14.16 -19.22
C ARG A 183 -14.13 -13.25 -19.00
N ASN A 184 -13.79 -11.99 -18.74
CA ASN A 184 -14.53 -10.78 -19.12
C ASN A 184 -13.79 -9.50 -18.68
N ILE A 185 -12.51 -9.61 -18.30
CA ILE A 185 -11.67 -8.43 -18.21
C ILE A 185 -11.21 -8.16 -19.64
N SER A 186 -11.86 -7.22 -20.35
CA SER A 186 -11.11 -6.40 -21.30
C SER A 186 -9.88 -5.97 -20.51
N GLY A 187 -8.72 -6.54 -20.84
CA GLY A 187 -7.60 -6.68 -19.90
C GLY A 187 -7.41 -5.41 -19.07
N PRO A 188 -7.15 -5.54 -17.76
CA PRO A 188 -7.10 -4.38 -16.88
C PRO A 188 -6.12 -3.36 -17.49
N PRO A 189 -6.43 -2.06 -17.44
CA PRO A 189 -5.68 -1.06 -18.20
C PRO A 189 -4.17 -1.23 -17.99
N ILE A 190 -3.39 -1.16 -19.06
CA ILE A 190 -1.93 -1.13 -18.92
C ILE A 190 -1.56 0.31 -18.62
N ILE A 191 -1.00 0.55 -17.43
CA ILE A 191 -0.43 1.84 -17.06
C ILE A 191 1.00 1.85 -17.58
N CYS A 192 1.38 2.95 -18.23
CA CYS A 192 2.76 3.17 -18.65
C CYS A 192 3.26 4.48 -18.05
N LEU A 193 4.33 4.39 -17.28
CA LEU A 193 5.06 5.55 -16.76
C LEU A 193 6.17 5.91 -17.73
N THR A 194 6.27 7.20 -18.04
CA THR A 194 7.43 7.75 -18.75
C THR A 194 8.38 8.30 -17.68
N THR A 195 9.59 7.78 -17.63
CA THR A 195 10.56 8.09 -16.59
C THR A 195 11.81 8.71 -17.21
N THR A 196 12.37 9.71 -16.56
CA THR A 196 13.63 10.35 -16.98
C THR A 196 14.79 10.06 -16.03
N GLU A 197 14.47 9.55 -14.85
CA GLU A 197 15.42 9.19 -13.80
C GLU A 197 14.87 8.05 -12.92
N MET A 198 15.77 7.41 -12.17
CA MET A 198 15.49 6.41 -11.17
C MET A 198 16.42 6.60 -9.98
N THR A 199 15.88 6.39 -8.79
CA THR A 199 16.64 6.35 -7.54
C THR A 199 16.59 4.93 -7.01
N GLU A 200 17.75 4.33 -6.80
CA GLU A 200 17.90 3.06 -6.08
C GLU A 200 18.20 3.38 -4.62
N TYR A 201 17.34 2.90 -3.72
CA TYR A 201 17.51 3.04 -2.27
C TYR A 201 18.03 1.73 -1.70
N PHE A 202 19.16 1.78 -0.99
CA PHE A 202 19.76 0.63 -0.34
C PHE A 202 19.59 0.76 1.18
N PRO A 203 18.58 0.10 1.78
CA PRO A 203 18.45 0.08 3.23
C PRO A 203 19.60 -0.73 3.82
N VAL A 204 20.37 -0.12 4.72
CA VAL A 204 21.35 -0.87 5.50
C VAL A 204 20.59 -1.66 6.57
N LEU A 205 20.50 -2.98 6.41
CA LEU A 205 19.96 -3.86 7.44
C LEU A 205 20.83 -3.75 8.71
N GLU A 206 20.27 -3.20 9.79
CA GLU A 206 20.91 -3.26 11.10
C GLU A 206 21.10 -4.73 11.47
N THR A 207 22.33 -5.23 11.41
CA THR A 207 22.68 -6.50 12.05
C THR A 207 22.63 -6.26 13.55
N SER A 208 21.51 -6.62 14.18
CA SER A 208 21.47 -6.72 15.63
C SER A 208 22.48 -7.80 16.04
N ASP A 209 23.63 -7.40 16.58
CA ASP A 209 24.53 -8.30 17.28
C ASP A 209 23.77 -8.90 18.46
N THR A 210 23.17 -10.07 18.26
CA THR A 210 22.78 -10.96 19.36
C THR A 210 24.06 -11.40 20.06
N LYS A 211 24.44 -10.65 21.11
CA LYS A 211 25.37 -11.12 22.13
C LYS A 211 24.68 -12.24 22.91
N ASN A 212 25.16 -13.47 22.71
CA ASN A 212 24.97 -14.60 23.62
C ASN A 212 25.73 -14.37 24.93
#